data_AF-A0A166ZDP6-F1
#
_entry.id   AF-A0A166ZDP6-F1
#
_cell.length_a   1.000
_cell.length_b   1.000
_cell.length_c   1.000
_cell.angle_alpha   90.00
_cell.angle_beta   90.00
_cell.angle_gamma   90.00
#
_symmetry.space_group_name_H-M   'P 1'
#
loop_
_entity.id
_entity.type
_entity.pdbx_description
1 polymer ?
#
loop_
_entity_poly.entity_id
_entity_poly.type
_entity_poly.pdbx_seq_one_letter_code
_entity_poly.pdbx_strand_id
1 'polypeptide(L)'
;MDKNEFEQLSSLWQSAEQKSVPHMDKLLKRHKRHSIVLKVNIAIEFIAILAVSCFFVISFIEKMPMIKLAWVGFATAWGITLFVLMNKSRLSSLKHLKSEQITTSLDAHMKLLENEIFRWSVSIKATWIFVIAMGVFVTSKCLFSICSAEDGLHLGASFLVLCSAQIFFIMKNRTAKSILHKIKQ
;
A
#
# COMPACT_ATOMS: atom_id res chain seq x y z
N MET A 1 47.67 -2.36 -24.64
CA MET A 1 46.30 -2.90 -24.68
C MET A 1 46.33 -4.03 -25.68
N ASP A 2 46.06 -5.26 -25.22
CA ASP A 2 46.30 -6.46 -26.02
C ASP A 2 45.24 -6.62 -27.10
N LYS A 3 45.65 -6.95 -28.33
CA LYS A 3 44.73 -7.10 -29.49
C LYS A 3 43.62 -8.11 -29.22
N ASN A 4 43.89 -9.14 -28.41
CA ASN A 4 42.93 -10.17 -28.03
C ASN A 4 41.80 -9.64 -27.13
N GLU A 5 42.08 -8.66 -26.26
CA GLU A 5 41.05 -8.05 -25.40
C GLU A 5 40.10 -7.17 -26.24
N PHE A 6 40.64 -6.51 -27.27
CA PHE A 6 39.84 -5.68 -28.17
C PHE A 6 38.95 -6.53 -29.10
N GLU A 7 39.45 -7.68 -29.57
CA GLU A 7 38.63 -8.63 -30.34
C GLU A 7 37.54 -9.29 -29.48
N GLN A 8 37.84 -9.63 -28.23
CA GLN A 8 36.82 -10.12 -27.28
C GLN A 8 35.76 -9.06 -26.98
N LEU A 9 36.16 -7.81 -26.75
CA LEU A 9 35.22 -6.71 -26.53
C LEU A 9 34.39 -6.40 -27.78
N SER A 10 34.99 -6.42 -28.96
CA SER A 10 34.26 -6.18 -30.22
C SER A 10 33.32 -7.32 -30.58
N SER A 11 33.70 -8.58 -30.30
CA SER A 11 32.82 -9.74 -30.50
C SER A 11 31.69 -9.79 -29.48
N LEU A 12 31.90 -9.35 -28.24
CA LEU A 12 30.84 -9.14 -27.25
C LEU A 12 29.89 -8.01 -27.67
N TRP A 13 30.39 -6.93 -28.27
CA TRP A 13 29.58 -5.84 -28.81
C TRP A 13 28.77 -6.25 -30.04
N GLN A 14 29.39 -6.93 -31.00
CA GLN A 14 28.74 -7.39 -32.22
C GLN A 14 27.75 -8.55 -31.96
N SER A 15 28.02 -9.42 -30.97
CA SER A 15 27.07 -10.47 -30.56
C SER A 15 25.92 -9.95 -29.69
N ALA A 16 26.05 -8.75 -29.11
CA ALA A 16 24.98 -8.10 -28.35
C ALA A 16 23.96 -7.36 -29.23
N GLU A 17 24.24 -7.18 -30.53
CA GLU A 17 23.44 -6.31 -31.40
C GLU A 17 22.14 -6.96 -31.91
N GLN A 18 21.83 -8.21 -31.52
CA GLN A 18 20.62 -8.88 -32.00
C GLN A 18 19.91 -9.78 -30.99
N LYS A 19 19.91 -9.42 -29.71
CA LYS A 19 18.80 -9.81 -28.83
C LYS A 19 17.72 -8.75 -28.94
N SER A 20 16.69 -9.04 -29.73
CA SER A 20 15.45 -8.26 -29.76
C SER A 20 15.04 -7.96 -28.33
N VAL A 21 15.16 -6.70 -27.91
CA VAL A 21 14.78 -6.26 -26.56
C VAL A 21 13.30 -6.60 -26.40
N PRO A 22 12.92 -7.68 -25.69
CA PRO A 22 11.57 -8.17 -25.79
C PRO A 22 10.69 -7.20 -24.98
N HIS A 23 9.82 -6.49 -25.69
CA HIS A 23 8.67 -5.79 -25.13
C HIS A 23 8.93 -4.57 -24.25
N MET A 24 9.85 -3.67 -24.65
CA MET A 24 9.95 -2.36 -23.99
C MET A 24 8.61 -1.60 -24.00
N ASP A 25 7.83 -1.66 -25.09
CA ASP A 25 6.52 -1.00 -25.17
C ASP A 25 5.48 -1.56 -24.19
N LYS A 26 5.47 -2.88 -23.94
CA LYS A 26 4.54 -3.46 -22.95
C LYS A 26 4.94 -3.06 -21.54
N LEU A 27 6.24 -2.99 -21.26
CA LEU A 27 6.77 -2.49 -19.99
C LEU A 27 6.44 -1.01 -19.79
N LEU A 28 6.59 -0.17 -20.82
CA LEU A 28 6.26 1.26 -20.80
C LEU A 28 4.74 1.50 -20.58
N LYS A 29 3.88 0.73 -21.26
CA LYS A 29 2.42 0.76 -21.02
C LYS A 29 2.06 0.31 -19.61
N ARG A 30 2.69 -0.76 -19.11
CA ARG A 30 2.51 -1.23 -17.72
C ARG A 30 2.97 -0.18 -16.71
N HIS A 31 4.04 0.55 -17.00
CA HIS A 31 4.56 1.66 -16.20
C HIS A 31 3.59 2.82 -16.09
N LYS A 32 3.08 3.31 -17.23
CA LYS A 32 2.07 4.37 -17.26
C LYS A 32 0.84 3.95 -16.46
N ARG A 33 0.38 2.70 -16.62
CA ARG A 33 -0.77 2.16 -15.87
C ARG A 33 -0.49 2.10 -14.36
N HIS A 34 0.68 1.61 -13.94
CA HIS A 34 1.07 1.59 -12.53
C HIS A 34 1.15 3.00 -11.91
N SER A 35 1.69 3.97 -12.64
CA SER A 35 1.75 5.38 -12.19
C SER A 35 0.36 5.98 -12.03
N ILE A 36 -0.55 5.74 -13.00
CA ILE A 36 -1.94 6.20 -12.93
C ILE A 36 -2.66 5.57 -11.73
N VAL A 37 -2.55 4.25 -11.55
CA VAL A 37 -3.17 3.54 -10.41
C VAL A 37 -2.66 4.11 -9.08
N LEU A 38 -1.37 4.41 -8.96
CA LEU A 38 -0.83 4.98 -7.74
C LEU A 38 -1.40 6.38 -7.45
N LYS A 39 -1.52 7.23 -8.48
CA LYS A 39 -2.10 8.58 -8.36
C LYS A 39 -3.58 8.53 -7.98
N VAL A 40 -4.34 7.63 -8.61
CA VAL A 40 -5.76 7.42 -8.29
C VAL A 40 -5.92 6.95 -6.84
N ASN A 41 -5.08 6.02 -6.38
CA ASN A 41 -5.11 5.58 -4.98
C ASN A 41 -4.81 6.72 -4.00
N ILE A 42 -3.82 7.57 -4.31
CA ILE A 42 -3.53 8.77 -3.50
C ILE A 42 -4.75 9.69 -3.43
N ALA A 43 -5.41 9.93 -4.57
CA ALA A 43 -6.58 10.80 -4.64
C ALA A 43 -7.78 10.23 -3.86
N ILE A 44 -8.06 8.94 -4.01
CA ILE A 44 -9.14 8.25 -3.28
C ILE A 44 -8.90 8.32 -1.77
N GLU A 45 -7.67 8.02 -1.32
CA GLU A 45 -7.35 8.11 0.10
C GLU A 45 -7.41 9.53 0.64
N PHE A 46 -7.06 10.53 -0.17
CA PHE A 46 -7.18 11.93 0.21
C PHE A 46 -8.66 12.32 0.41
N ILE A 47 -9.52 11.93 -0.51
CA ILE A 47 -10.97 12.13 -0.40
C ILE A 47 -11.52 11.40 0.84
N ALA A 48 -11.07 10.18 1.11
CA ALA A 48 -11.48 9.41 2.29
C ALA A 48 -11.10 10.13 3.60
N ILE A 49 -9.89 10.70 3.69
CA ILE A 49 -9.48 11.47 4.86
C ILE A 49 -10.30 12.73 5.01
N LEU A 50 -10.55 13.46 3.93
CA LEU A 50 -11.39 14.65 3.97
C LEU A 50 -12.79 14.29 4.46
N ALA A 51 -13.39 13.21 3.96
CA ALA A 51 -14.70 12.74 4.38
C ALA A 51 -14.72 12.39 5.89
N VAL A 52 -13.74 11.62 6.38
CA VAL A 52 -13.66 11.26 7.81
C VAL A 52 -13.40 12.48 8.68
N SER A 53 -12.58 13.43 8.21
CA SER A 53 -12.29 14.67 8.93
C SER A 53 -13.52 15.60 9.00
N CYS A 54 -14.25 15.74 7.89
CA CYS A 54 -15.52 16.46 7.87
C CYS A 54 -16.55 15.80 8.81
N PHE A 55 -16.63 14.46 8.77
CA PHE A 55 -17.52 13.71 9.65
C PHE A 55 -17.18 13.92 11.13
N PHE A 56 -15.91 14.01 11.49
CA PHE A 56 -15.47 14.34 12.85
C PHE A 56 -15.94 15.74 13.29
N VAL A 57 -15.79 16.76 12.43
CA VAL A 57 -16.27 18.12 12.71
C VAL A 57 -17.79 18.14 12.89
N ILE A 58 -18.54 17.47 12.01
CA ILE A 58 -20.00 17.35 12.12
C ILE A 58 -20.38 16.65 13.43
N SER A 59 -19.71 15.55 13.79
CA SER A 59 -19.96 14.82 15.04
C SER A 59 -19.74 15.69 16.29
N PHE A 60 -18.79 16.62 16.22
CA PHE A 60 -18.57 17.62 17.27
C PHE A 60 -19.71 18.63 17.36
N ILE A 61 -20.18 19.14 16.22
CA ILE A 61 -21.28 20.12 16.14
C ILE A 61 -22.58 19.49 16.64
N GLU A 62 -22.86 18.24 16.28
CA GLU A 62 -24.05 17.49 16.67
C GLU A 62 -24.01 16.98 18.13
N LYS A 63 -22.93 17.23 18.87
CA LYS A 63 -22.74 16.81 20.27
C LYS A 63 -22.98 15.30 20.47
N MET A 64 -22.37 14.49 19.61
CA MET A 64 -22.45 13.04 19.74
C MET A 64 -21.94 12.55 21.11
N PRO A 65 -22.44 11.39 21.60
CA PRO A 65 -21.95 10.78 22.84
C PRO A 65 -20.43 10.67 22.87
N MET A 66 -19.81 10.98 24.01
CA MET A 66 -18.34 11.02 24.15
C MET A 66 -17.64 9.73 23.66
N ILE A 67 -18.24 8.56 23.89
CA ILE A 67 -17.69 7.28 23.43
C ILE A 67 -17.64 7.21 21.89
N LYS A 68 -18.71 7.66 21.22
CA LYS A 68 -18.74 7.73 19.75
C LYS A 68 -17.76 8.78 19.23
N LEU A 69 -17.69 9.94 19.88
CA LEU A 69 -16.79 11.02 19.49
C LEU A 69 -15.30 10.60 19.61
N ALA A 70 -14.95 9.88 20.68
CA ALA A 70 -13.62 9.32 20.88
C ALA A 70 -13.25 8.30 19.78
N TRP A 71 -14.21 7.46 19.37
CA TRP A 71 -14.01 6.51 18.27
C TRP A 71 -13.80 7.21 16.92
N VAL A 72 -14.62 8.20 16.60
CA VAL A 72 -14.45 8.98 15.36
C VAL A 72 -13.13 9.74 15.37
N GLY A 73 -12.73 10.31 16.52
CA GLY A 73 -11.43 10.96 16.70
C GLY A 73 -10.26 10.00 16.51
N PHE A 74 -10.32 8.80 17.10
CA PHE A 74 -9.35 7.75 16.86
C PHE A 74 -9.28 7.36 15.38
N ALA A 75 -10.41 7.07 14.74
CA ALA A 75 -10.48 6.70 13.33
C ALA A 75 -9.89 7.79 12.42
N THR A 76 -10.11 9.06 12.74
CA THR A 76 -9.59 10.22 12.02
C THR A 76 -8.07 10.32 12.16
N ALA A 77 -7.54 10.36 13.38
CA ALA A 77 -6.10 10.45 13.65
C ALA A 77 -5.34 9.23 13.10
N TRP A 78 -5.94 8.05 13.23
CA TRP A 78 -5.42 6.80 12.70
C TRP A 78 -5.38 6.80 11.16
N GLY A 79 -6.48 7.23 10.53
CA GLY A 79 -6.56 7.39 9.07
C GLY A 79 -5.50 8.33 8.53
N ILE A 80 -5.31 9.49 9.16
CA ILE A 80 -4.27 10.47 8.81
C ILE A 80 -2.87 9.85 8.92
N THR A 81 -2.60 9.14 10.01
CA THR A 81 -1.30 8.48 10.24
C THR A 81 -1.01 7.46 9.13
N LEU A 82 -1.99 6.62 8.78
CA LEU A 82 -1.84 5.65 7.69
C LEU A 82 -1.63 6.31 6.34
N PHE A 83 -2.37 7.37 6.03
CA PHE A 83 -2.20 8.11 4.78
C PHE A 83 -0.80 8.68 4.65
N VAL A 84 -0.25 9.30 5.70
CA VAL A 84 1.11 9.84 5.66
C VAL A 84 2.13 8.72 5.40
N LEU A 85 2.01 7.58 6.10
CA LEU A 85 2.92 6.44 5.93
C LEU A 85 2.80 5.80 4.53
N MET A 86 1.58 5.59 4.05
CA MET A 86 1.32 4.98 2.74
C MET A 86 1.76 5.89 1.60
N ASN A 87 1.48 7.18 1.69
CA ASN A 87 1.82 8.13 0.63
C ASN A 87 3.31 8.46 0.58
N LYS A 88 4.02 8.44 1.71
CA LYS A 88 5.49 8.52 1.70
C LYS A 88 6.10 7.37 0.88
N SER A 89 5.63 6.13 1.08
CA SER A 89 6.09 4.97 0.30
C SER A 89 5.71 5.07 -1.18
N ARG A 90 4.50 5.55 -1.49
CA ARG A 90 4.03 5.72 -2.87
C ARG A 90 4.75 6.85 -3.61
N LEU A 91 5.05 7.96 -2.95
CA LEU A 91 5.85 9.04 -3.51
C LEU A 91 7.28 8.57 -3.83
N SER A 92 7.88 7.78 -2.94
CA SER A 92 9.16 7.12 -3.20
C SER A 92 9.08 6.20 -4.44
N SER A 93 8.03 5.38 -4.52
CA SER A 93 7.78 4.55 -5.71
C SER A 93 7.60 5.40 -6.98
N LEU A 94 6.83 6.50 -6.94
CA LEU A 94 6.65 7.41 -8.07
C LEU A 94 7.94 8.10 -8.50
N LYS A 95 8.82 8.45 -7.56
CA LYS A 95 10.12 9.04 -7.87
C LYS A 95 10.99 8.06 -8.65
N HIS A 96 11.05 6.80 -8.20
CA HIS A 96 11.75 5.73 -8.93
C HIS A 96 11.10 5.41 -10.29
N LEU A 97 9.78 5.51 -10.38
CA LEU A 97 9.01 5.33 -11.62
C LEU A 97 9.18 6.47 -12.64
N LYS A 98 9.50 7.68 -12.19
CA LYS A 98 9.66 8.87 -13.03
C LYS A 98 11.10 9.04 -13.54
N SER A 99 12.10 8.51 -12.84
CA SER A 99 13.44 8.37 -13.40
C SER A 99 13.41 7.28 -14.47
N GLU A 100 13.79 7.60 -15.70
CA GLU A 100 13.86 6.69 -16.87
C GLU A 100 14.80 5.48 -16.69
N GLN A 101 15.31 5.22 -15.48
CA GLN A 101 16.23 4.15 -15.13
C GLN A 101 15.60 2.75 -15.02
N ILE A 102 14.28 2.61 -15.16
CA ILE A 102 13.64 1.29 -14.98
C ILE A 102 13.90 0.35 -16.17
N THR A 103 14.22 0.90 -17.33
CA THR A 103 14.65 0.12 -18.49
C THR A 103 16.08 -0.40 -18.33
N THR A 104 16.86 0.13 -17.38
CA THR A 104 18.31 -0.10 -17.27
C THR A 104 18.81 -0.60 -15.90
N SER A 105 18.03 -0.51 -14.81
CA SER A 105 18.51 -0.98 -13.49
C SER A 105 17.57 -1.94 -12.76
N LEU A 106 18.07 -3.15 -12.52
CA LEU A 106 17.45 -4.20 -11.68
C LEU A 106 17.27 -3.70 -10.23
N ASP A 107 18.16 -2.81 -9.77
CA ASP A 107 18.07 -2.12 -8.48
C ASP A 107 16.79 -1.28 -8.30
N ALA A 108 16.30 -0.62 -9.35
CA ALA A 108 15.06 0.16 -9.27
C ALA A 108 13.84 -0.76 -9.05
N HIS A 109 13.81 -1.93 -9.69
CA HIS A 109 12.77 -2.94 -9.48
C HIS A 109 12.82 -3.53 -8.07
N MET A 110 14.01 -3.81 -7.54
CA MET A 110 14.18 -4.28 -6.16
C MET A 110 13.67 -3.26 -5.13
N LYS A 111 14.01 -1.98 -5.29
CA LYS A 111 13.50 -0.90 -4.41
C LYS A 111 11.99 -0.72 -4.50
N LEU A 112 11.40 -0.91 -5.68
CA LEU A 112 9.94 -0.88 -5.84
C LEU A 112 9.26 -2.04 -5.11
N LEU A 113 9.85 -3.23 -5.18
CA LEU A 113 9.36 -4.41 -4.46
C LEU A 113 9.51 -4.27 -2.94
N GLU A 114 10.63 -3.74 -2.47
CA GLU A 114 10.84 -3.46 -1.04
C GLU A 114 9.83 -2.44 -0.51
N ASN A 115 9.56 -1.37 -1.27
CA ASN A 115 8.50 -0.42 -0.94
C ASN A 115 7.11 -1.09 -0.93
N GLU A 116 6.84 -2.03 -1.85
CA GLU A 116 5.59 -2.78 -1.85
C GLU A 116 5.44 -3.69 -0.62
N ILE A 117 6.49 -4.44 -0.26
CA ILE A 117 6.53 -5.27 0.95
C ILE A 117 6.32 -4.41 2.20
N PHE A 118 6.95 -3.23 2.26
CA PHE A 118 6.75 -2.30 3.36
C PHE A 118 5.27 -1.87 3.46
N ARG A 119 4.63 -1.49 2.34
CA ARG A 119 3.20 -1.13 2.32
C ARG A 119 2.33 -2.26 2.85
N TRP A 120 2.52 -3.49 2.36
CA TRP A 120 1.73 -4.63 2.84
C TRP A 120 1.98 -4.95 4.32
N SER A 121 3.23 -4.82 4.79
CA SER A 121 3.54 -5.00 6.21
C SER A 121 2.90 -3.92 7.09
N VAL A 122 2.85 -2.68 6.62
CA VAL A 122 2.16 -1.58 7.32
C VAL A 122 0.66 -1.87 7.35
N SER A 123 0.04 -2.27 6.23
CA SER A 123 -1.38 -2.64 6.19
C SER A 123 -1.73 -3.76 7.17
N ILE A 124 -0.90 -4.81 7.27
CA ILE A 124 -1.11 -5.94 8.19
C ILE A 124 -1.10 -5.47 9.64
N LYS A 125 -0.08 -4.70 10.03
CA LYS A 125 0.03 -4.15 11.39
C LYS A 125 -1.11 -3.18 11.67
N ALA A 126 -1.47 -2.37 10.70
CA ALA A 126 -2.52 -1.38 10.82
C ALA A 126 -3.89 -2.00 11.03
N THR A 127 -4.17 -3.08 10.30
CA THR A 127 -5.41 -3.86 10.45
C THR A 127 -5.51 -4.45 11.84
N TRP A 128 -4.41 -4.99 12.40
CA TRP A 128 -4.41 -5.48 13.78
C TRP A 128 -4.69 -4.38 14.82
N ILE A 129 -4.04 -3.22 14.69
CA ILE A 129 -4.29 -2.09 15.59
C ILE A 129 -5.76 -1.66 15.51
N PHE A 130 -6.32 -1.62 14.30
CA PHE A 130 -7.72 -1.27 14.09
C PHE A 130 -8.68 -2.31 14.69
N VAL A 131 -8.40 -3.61 14.54
CA VAL A 131 -9.18 -4.70 15.16
C VAL A 131 -9.17 -4.58 16.68
N ILE A 132 -8.01 -4.33 17.29
CA ILE A 132 -7.89 -4.15 18.74
C ILE A 132 -8.69 -2.93 19.19
N ALA A 133 -8.54 -1.80 18.51
CA ALA A 133 -9.26 -0.58 18.85
C ALA A 133 -10.78 -0.75 18.69
N MET A 134 -11.23 -1.42 17.62
CA MET A 134 -12.64 -1.77 17.44
C MET A 134 -13.11 -2.65 18.59
N GLY A 135 -12.36 -3.69 18.97
CA GLY A 135 -12.69 -4.53 20.12
C GLY A 135 -12.90 -3.74 21.40
N VAL A 136 -12.01 -2.77 21.70
CA VAL A 136 -12.15 -1.88 22.87
C VAL A 136 -13.37 -0.97 22.76
N PHE A 137 -13.66 -0.43 21.58
CA PHE A 137 -14.84 0.40 21.36
C PHE A 137 -16.15 -0.38 21.59
N VAL A 138 -16.19 -1.63 21.15
CA VAL A 138 -17.36 -2.49 21.26
C VAL A 138 -17.60 -2.92 22.69
N THR A 139 -16.55 -3.37 23.38
CA THR A 139 -16.65 -3.77 24.78
C THR A 139 -17.04 -2.58 25.65
N SER A 140 -16.46 -1.40 25.43
CA SER A 140 -16.88 -0.18 26.13
C SER A 140 -18.34 0.17 25.83
N LYS A 141 -18.80 0.10 24.57
CA LYS A 141 -20.21 0.36 24.25
C LYS A 141 -21.16 -0.62 24.94
N CYS A 142 -20.88 -1.93 24.94
CA CYS A 142 -21.75 -2.90 25.61
C CYS A 142 -21.65 -2.83 27.15
N LEU A 143 -20.56 -2.30 27.73
CA LEU A 143 -20.44 -2.08 29.18
C LEU A 143 -21.24 -0.85 29.65
N PHE A 144 -21.29 0.20 28.84
CA PHE A 144 -21.93 1.47 29.19
C PHE A 144 -23.32 1.67 28.56
N SER A 145 -23.82 0.72 27.75
CA SER A 145 -25.11 0.82 27.05
C SER A 145 -25.69 -0.56 26.71
N ILE A 146 -27.00 -0.64 26.45
CA ILE A 146 -27.68 -1.87 26.03
C ILE A 146 -27.23 -2.22 24.60
N CYS A 147 -26.56 -3.36 24.44
CA CYS A 147 -26.11 -3.81 23.13
C CYS A 147 -27.30 -4.31 22.30
N SER A 148 -27.63 -3.59 21.22
CA SER A 148 -28.66 -3.99 20.26
C SER A 148 -28.17 -5.15 19.39
N ALA A 149 -29.06 -6.06 19.01
CA ALA A 149 -28.74 -7.14 18.06
C ALA A 149 -28.27 -6.61 16.69
N GLU A 150 -28.74 -5.42 16.31
CA GLU A 150 -28.36 -4.72 15.08
C GLU A 150 -26.89 -4.26 15.11
N ASP A 151 -26.41 -3.80 16.27
CA ASP A 151 -25.00 -3.47 16.48
C ASP A 151 -24.11 -4.70 16.32
N GLY A 152 -24.57 -5.86 16.82
CA GLY A 152 -23.86 -7.13 16.70
C GLY A 152 -23.69 -7.60 15.26
N LEU A 153 -24.70 -7.38 14.41
CA LEU A 153 -24.64 -7.71 12.98
C LEU A 153 -23.65 -6.83 12.23
N HIS A 154 -23.67 -5.51 12.46
CA HIS A 154 -22.70 -4.58 11.87
C HIS A 154 -21.27 -4.89 12.31
N LEU A 155 -21.09 -5.31 13.56
CA LEU A 155 -19.82 -5.78 14.11
C LEU A 155 -19.31 -7.04 13.43
N GLY A 156 -20.16 -8.06 13.33
CA GLY A 156 -19.81 -9.32 12.67
C GLY A 156 -19.41 -9.10 11.21
N ALA A 157 -20.17 -8.27 10.49
CA ALA A 157 -19.86 -7.91 9.11
C ALA A 157 -18.53 -7.15 9.00
N SER A 158 -18.30 -6.16 9.87
CA SER A 158 -17.05 -5.38 9.87
C SER A 158 -15.83 -6.26 10.20
N PHE A 159 -15.98 -7.20 11.13
CA PHE A 159 -14.93 -8.16 11.48
C PHE A 159 -14.60 -9.09 10.31
N LEU A 160 -15.61 -9.62 9.61
CA LEU A 160 -15.41 -10.45 8.41
C LEU A 160 -14.67 -9.69 7.30
N VAL A 161 -15.03 -8.43 7.06
CA VAL A 161 -14.34 -7.56 6.11
C VAL A 161 -12.87 -7.39 6.51
N LEU A 162 -12.58 -7.11 7.79
CA LEU A 162 -11.21 -6.98 8.28
C LEU A 162 -10.42 -8.29 8.14
N CYS A 163 -11.02 -9.45 8.42
CA CYS A 163 -10.39 -10.76 8.22
C CYS A 163 -10.06 -11.00 6.74
N SER A 164 -10.99 -10.71 5.83
CA SER A 164 -10.76 -10.87 4.39
C SER A 164 -9.64 -9.96 3.89
N ALA A 165 -9.62 -8.70 4.34
CA ALA A 165 -8.57 -7.74 4.03
C ALA A 165 -7.20 -8.22 4.56
N GLN A 166 -7.17 -8.75 5.78
CA GLN A 166 -5.95 -9.26 6.40
C GLN A 166 -5.34 -10.43 5.62
N ILE A 167 -6.18 -11.40 5.24
CA ILE A 167 -5.74 -12.54 4.42
C ILE A 167 -5.16 -12.04 3.09
N PHE A 168 -5.88 -11.12 2.43
CA PHE A 168 -5.43 -10.53 1.18
C PHE A 168 -4.06 -9.82 1.32
N PHE A 169 -3.86 -9.02 2.38
CA PHE A 169 -2.59 -8.33 2.62
C PHE A 169 -1.45 -9.31 2.89
N ILE A 170 -1.69 -10.38 3.68
CA ILE A 170 -0.69 -11.41 3.96
C ILE A 170 -0.30 -12.15 2.67
N MET A 171 -1.28 -12.54 1.85
CA MET A 171 -1.03 -13.22 0.58
C MET A 171 -0.18 -12.35 -0.35
N LYS A 172 -0.56 -11.07 -0.53
CA LYS A 172 0.20 -10.14 -1.37
C LYS A 172 1.61 -9.89 -0.85
N ASN A 173 1.79 -9.76 0.46
CA ASN A 173 3.11 -9.61 1.08
C ASN A 173 4.01 -10.84 0.81
N ARG A 174 3.46 -12.05 0.95
CA ARG A 174 4.20 -13.29 0.68
C ARG A 174 4.61 -13.40 -0.78
N THR A 175 3.71 -13.08 -1.71
CA THR A 175 4.04 -13.06 -3.15
C THR A 175 5.15 -12.06 -3.47
N ALA A 176 5.07 -10.84 -2.94
CA ALA A 176 6.10 -9.83 -3.13
C ALA A 176 7.45 -10.29 -2.57
N LYS A 177 7.50 -10.83 -1.34
CA LYS A 177 8.73 -11.40 -0.77
C LYS A 177 9.33 -12.53 -1.60
N SER A 178 8.48 -13.43 -2.12
CA SER A 178 8.92 -14.55 -2.97
C SER A 178 9.55 -14.05 -4.27
N ILE A 179 8.96 -13.04 -4.91
CA ILE A 179 9.51 -12.43 -6.13
C ILE A 179 10.84 -11.74 -5.84
N LEU A 180 10.97 -10.99 -4.73
CA LEU A 180 12.23 -10.35 -4.36
C LEU A 180 13.33 -11.39 -4.14
N HIS A 181 13.00 -12.50 -3.49
CA HIS A 181 13.97 -13.57 -3.22
C HIS A 181 14.49 -14.20 -4.51
N LYS A 182 13.60 -14.45 -5.49
CA LYS A 182 13.95 -14.98 -6.81
C LYS A 182 14.79 -14.04 -7.67
N ILE A 183 14.71 -12.72 -7.43
CA ILE A 183 15.50 -11.72 -8.15
C ILE A 183 16.89 -11.53 -7.50
N LYS A 184 17.03 -11.83 -6.20
CA LYS A 184 18.30 -11.76 -5.46
C LYS A 184 19.17 -13.03 -5.60
N GLN A 185 18.60 -14.14 -6.06
CA GLN A 185 19.32 -15.39 -6.42
C GLN A 185 19.80 -15.32 -7.87
#